data_AF-A0A4Q3XFZ2-F1
#
_entry.id   AF-A0A4Q3XFZ2-F1
#
_cell.length_a   1.000
_cell.length_b   1.000
_cell.length_c   1.000
_cell.angle_alpha   90.00
_cell.angle_beta   90.00
_cell.angle_gamma   90.00
#
_symmetry.space_group_name_H-M   'P 1'
#
loop_
_entity.id
_entity.type
_entity.pdbx_description
1 polymer ?
#
loop_
_entity_poly.entity_id
_entity_poly.type
_entity_poly.pdbx_seq_one_letter_code
_entity_poly.pdbx_strand_id
1 'polypeptide(L)' 'MSYPVLDNESERLAALEAFGILGTAPEHEFDRIVEIASHVFTVPIALVSLVDRDR' A
#
# COMPACT_ATOMS: atom_id res chain seq x y z
N MET A 1 -11.17 11.81 -12.29
CA MET A 1 -11.48 10.45 -12.82
C MET A 1 -12.45 9.80 -11.85
N SER A 2 -13.48 9.10 -12.33
CA SER A 2 -14.38 8.30 -11.47
C SER A 2 -13.87 6.86 -11.47
N TYR A 3 -13.55 6.32 -10.30
CA TYR A 3 -13.21 4.92 -10.08
C TYR A 3 -14.31 4.26 -9.25
N PRO A 4 -14.53 2.94 -9.38
CA PRO A 4 -15.53 2.24 -8.58
C PRO A 4 -15.14 2.32 -7.09
N VAL A 5 -16.00 2.96 -6.30
CA VAL A 5 -15.88 3.03 -4.84
C VAL A 5 -16.75 1.92 -4.27
N LEU A 6 -16.16 1.08 -3.41
CA LEU A 6 -16.89 0.03 -2.70
C LEU A 6 -17.73 0.65 -1.57
N ASP A 7 -18.86 0.02 -1.23
CA ASP A 7 -19.76 0.51 -0.18
C ASP A 7 -19.07 0.67 1.20
N ASN A 8 -18.02 -0.11 1.46
CA ASN A 8 -17.26 -0.10 2.71
C ASN A 8 -15.97 0.73 2.67
N GLU A 9 -15.81 1.64 1.70
CA GLU A 9 -14.57 2.42 1.54
C GLU A 9 -14.23 3.26 2.78
N SER A 10 -15.23 3.80 3.46
CA SER A 10 -15.05 4.55 4.72
C SER A 10 -14.42 3.69 5.81
N GLU A 11 -14.82 2.42 5.92
CA GLU A 11 -14.26 1.48 6.91
C GLU A 11 -12.83 1.07 6.55
N ARG A 12 -12.55 0.87 5.25
CA ARG A 12 -11.20 0.57 4.76
C ARG A 12 -10.23 1.70 5.06
N LEU A 13 -10.61 2.95 4.81
CA LEU A 13 -9.80 4.13 5.11
C LEU A 13 -9.57 4.28 6.62
N ALA A 14 -10.61 4.12 7.45
CA ALA A 14 -10.47 4.15 8.90
C ALA A 14 -9.51 3.07 9.42
N ALA A 15 -9.54 1.87 8.85
CA ALA A 15 -8.60 0.81 9.18
C ALA A 15 -7.16 1.17 8.77
N LEU A 16 -6.97 1.75 7.58
CA LEU A 16 -5.65 2.20 7.11
C LEU A 16 -5.06 3.29 8.04
N GLU A 17 -5.85 4.28 8.44
CA GLU A 17 -5.45 5.31 9.40
C GLU A 17 -5.07 4.71 10.75
N ALA A 18 -5.84 3.72 11.24
CA ALA A 18 -5.59 3.06 12.52
C ALA A 18 -4.26 2.29 12.58
N PHE A 19 -3.71 1.85 11.44
CA PHE A 19 -2.37 1.25 11.39
C PHE A 19 -1.25 2.28 11.63
N GLY A 20 -1.50 3.57 11.43
CA GLY A 20 -0.51 4.63 11.70
C GLY A 20 0.73 4.58 10.81
N ILE A 21 0.64 3.91 9.64
CA ILE A 21 1.75 3.69 8.69
C ILE A 21 1.83 4.75 7.58
N LEU A 22 0.83 5.62 7.46
CA LEU A 22 0.82 6.68 6.45
C LEU A 22 1.73 7.84 6.89
N GLY A 23 2.66 8.24 6.02
CA GLY A 23 3.57 9.36 6.29
C GLY A 23 4.67 9.06 7.33
N THR A 24 4.85 7.79 7.69
CA THR A 24 5.95 7.34 8.53
C THR A 24 7.26 7.28 7.75
N ALA A 25 8.37 7.10 8.47
CA ALA A 25 9.65 6.79 7.85
C ALA A 25 9.58 5.41 7.16
N PRO A 26 10.40 5.17 6.11
CA PRO A 26 10.49 3.87 5.48
C PRO A 26 10.82 2.75 6.48
N GLU A 27 10.17 1.60 6.33
CA GLU A 27 10.41 0.40 7.14
C GLU A 27 11.07 -0.68 6.29
N HIS A 28 12.16 -1.27 6.81
CA HIS A 28 12.94 -2.29 6.09
C HIS A 28 12.13 -3.55 5.78
N GLU A 29 11.08 -3.82 6.53
CA GLU A 29 10.15 -4.92 6.33
C GLU A 29 9.45 -4.81 4.98
N PHE A 30 9.03 -3.60 4.57
CA PHE A 30 8.39 -3.39 3.27
C PHE A 30 9.39 -3.50 2.12
N ASP A 31 10.62 -3.02 2.30
CA ASP A 31 11.70 -3.17 1.31
C ASP A 31 11.99 -4.64 1.02
N ARG A 32 12.08 -5.47 2.07
CA ARG A 32 12.29 -6.92 1.92
C ARG A 32 11.15 -7.61 1.15
N ILE A 33 9.91 -7.19 1.38
CA ILE A 33 8.75 -7.73 0.64
C ILE A 33 8.88 -7.40 -0.85
N VAL A 34 9.21 -6.15 -1.17
CA VAL A 34 9.40 -5.69 -2.56
C VAL A 34 10.57 -6.42 -3.23
N GLU A 35 11.69 -6.57 -2.53
CA GLU A 35 12.87 -7.29 -3.01
C GLU A 35 12.52 -8.74 -3.36
N ILE A 36 11.91 -9.47 -2.42
CA ILE A 36 11.47 -10.86 -2.64
C ILE A 36 10.51 -10.95 -3.82
N ALA A 37 9.49 -10.09 -3.88
CA ALA A 37 8.53 -10.10 -4.98
C ALA A 37 9.22 -9.85 -6.34
N SER A 38 10.13 -8.88 -6.40
CA SER A 38 10.87 -8.57 -7.64
C SER A 38 11.68 -9.77 -8.13
N HIS A 39 12.37 -10.47 -7.22
CA HIS A 39 13.18 -11.64 -7.55
C HIS A 39 12.33 -12.85 -7.93
N VAL A 40 11.30 -13.17 -7.15
CA VAL A 40 10.44 -14.34 -7.37
C VAL A 40 9.72 -14.23 -8.71
N PHE A 41 9.21 -13.05 -9.04
CA PHE A 41 8.46 -12.84 -10.28
C PHE A 41 9.34 -12.44 -11.47
N THR A 42 10.67 -12.30 -11.27
CA THR A 42 11.62 -11.88 -12.33
C THR A 42 11.17 -10.58 -13.01
N VAL A 43 10.80 -9.59 -12.20
CA VAL A 43 10.35 -8.27 -12.67
C VAL A 43 11.32 -7.16 -12.24
N PRO A 44 11.53 -6.12 -13.06
CA PRO A 44 12.50 -5.07 -12.75
C PRO A 44 12.04 -4.14 -11.61
N ILE A 45 10.74 -4.10 -11.31
CA ILE A 45 10.14 -3.22 -10.30
C ILE A 45 8.98 -3.95 -9.63
N ALA A 46 8.91 -3.87 -8.30
CA ALA A 46 7.76 -4.24 -7.48
C ALA A 46 7.49 -3.10 -6.48
N LEU A 47 6.26 -3.00 -5.97
CA LEU A 47 5.85 -1.93 -5.08
C LEU A 47 4.86 -2.45 -4.03
N VAL A 48 4.98 -1.95 -2.80
CA VAL A 48 3.88 -1.95 -1.83
C VAL A 48 3.29 -0.55 -1.86
N SER A 49 2.01 -0.44 -2.22
CA SER A 49 1.30 0.85 -2.32
C SER A 49 0.12 0.85 -1.35
N LEU A 50 0.07 1.87 -0.49
CA LEU A 50 -1.05 2.13 0.39
C LEU A 50 -1.95 3.16 -0.28
N VAL A 51 -3.21 2.80 -0.54
CA VAL A 51 -4.16 3.67 -1.22
C VAL A 51 -4.92 4.48 -0.19
N ASP A 52 -4.65 5.78 -0.15
CA ASP A 52 -5.34 6.75 0.72
C ASP A 52 -6.35 7.57 -0.10
N ARG A 53 -7.19 8.37 0.57
CA ARG A 53 -8.24 9.15 -0.09
C ARG A 53 -7.70 10.12 -1.14
N ASP A 54 -6.54 10.73 -0.86
CA ASP A 54 -5.97 11.84 -1.63
C ASP A 54 -4.60 11.52 -2.26
N ARG A 55 -4.15 10.25 -2.23
CA ARG A 55 -2.81 9.83 -2.68
C ARG A 55 -2.77 8.48 -3.37
#